data_AF-A0A2T4KDJ3-F1
#
_entry.id   AF-A0A2T4KDJ3-F1
#
_cell.length_a   1.000
_cell.length_b   1.000
_cell.length_c   1.000
_cell.angle_alpha   90.00
_cell.angle_beta   90.00
_cell.angle_gamma   90.00
#
_symmetry.space_group_name_H-M   'P 1'
#
loop_
_entity.id
_entity.type
_entity.pdbx_description
1 polymer ?
#
loop_
_entity_poly.entity_id
_entity_poly.type
_entity_poly.pdbx_seq_one_letter_code
_entity_poly.pdbx_strand_id
1 'polypeptide(L)'
;INAEQFRQLFILPQGEFKKFLVSNSSDKQSILRTLFNSIRFEEMQTILLDEVKNEKKQIETRYNQIQSLWEDIETFENEKLIQLKQLNSMQTKEIIKSIPQFEKLGLQVNEKVEKLKSEQHSHLASLNVRIEDNKKLVQAQNELEYNKNQKEKIEEQKDKIDSLKKELKRLNEVKTLDNLYQQKNAKEQKLQETNSKIASTNNDISNIKKQLTSLEKEYEDLEESTKNIKSKEEYINKTKQFFDSLSKYSSAYKEVVEIGQQLISNKEKQDENDKEILKLQNKIKEIDIDDDKINQLSQSIFQLERELDRKVLVKNNSDKYNELNNQKHSTLKDMEELQCEVESLSEQLESVDKTSIDLNNKQTFVTEIQAALHIGDTCPICGNTIESLNEHIDFDKISKNQHAIKRLTNEINVNNNKIGKLETTAQLLSKQMDELEINKDEDLNIEALKKELDMK
;
A
#
# COMPACT_ATOMS: atom_id res chain seq x y z
N ILE A 1 -65.46 -50.76 -171.38
CA ILE A 1 -65.66 -52.12 -170.84
C ILE A 1 -64.27 -52.70 -170.62
N ASN A 2 -63.88 -52.91 -169.36
CA ASN A 2 -62.57 -53.47 -168.98
C ASN A 2 -62.54 -54.98 -169.34
N ALA A 3 -61.38 -55.55 -169.67
CA ALA A 3 -61.27 -56.96 -170.08
C ALA A 3 -61.83 -57.93 -169.01
N GLU A 4 -61.74 -57.57 -167.73
CA GLU A 4 -62.39 -58.28 -166.62
C GLU A 4 -63.92 -58.21 -166.68
N GLN A 5 -64.50 -57.03 -166.94
CA GLN A 5 -65.95 -56.87 -167.09
C GLN A 5 -66.48 -57.62 -168.33
N PHE A 6 -65.70 -57.69 -169.42
CA PHE A 6 -66.05 -58.49 -170.59
C PHE A 6 -65.99 -60.00 -170.29
N ARG A 7 -64.96 -60.47 -169.58
CA ARG A 7 -64.88 -61.88 -169.14
C ARG A 7 -66.01 -62.26 -168.19
N GLN A 8 -66.38 -61.40 -167.24
CA GLN A 8 -67.48 -61.67 -166.31
C GLN A 8 -68.85 -61.69 -167.01
N LEU A 9 -69.09 -60.83 -168.01
CA LEU A 9 -70.39 -60.74 -168.66
C LEU A 9 -70.60 -61.75 -169.82
N PHE A 10 -69.54 -62.11 -170.55
CA PHE A 10 -69.63 -62.95 -171.75
C PHE A 10 -69.01 -64.35 -171.61
N ILE A 11 -68.09 -64.54 -170.66
CA ILE A 11 -67.47 -65.85 -170.38
C ILE A 11 -67.96 -66.29 -169.01
N LEU A 12 -69.17 -66.85 -168.98
CA LEU A 12 -69.63 -67.55 -167.79
C LEU A 12 -68.62 -68.67 -167.47
N PRO A 13 -67.95 -68.64 -166.29
CA PRO A 13 -67.01 -69.68 -165.93
C PRO A 13 -67.73 -71.04 -165.96
N GLN A 14 -67.15 -72.02 -166.66
CA GLN A 14 -67.76 -73.33 -166.87
C GLN A 14 -68.18 -73.94 -165.53
N GLY A 15 -69.49 -74.04 -165.30
CA GLY A 15 -70.07 -74.55 -164.05
C GLY A 15 -70.99 -73.57 -163.33
N GLU A 16 -70.76 -72.26 -163.40
CA GLU A 16 -71.59 -71.27 -162.70
C GLU A 16 -72.96 -71.08 -163.37
N PHE A 17 -73.10 -71.28 -164.68
CA PHE A 17 -74.43 -71.28 -165.34
C PHE A 17 -75.26 -72.52 -165.00
N LYS A 18 -74.62 -73.70 -164.91
CA LYS A 18 -75.29 -74.93 -164.46
C LYS A 18 -75.69 -74.82 -162.99
N LYS A 19 -74.80 -74.30 -162.13
CA LYS A 19 -75.16 -73.93 -160.76
C LYS A 19 -76.32 -72.94 -160.77
N PHE A 20 -76.24 -71.84 -161.51
CA PHE A 20 -77.32 -70.87 -161.58
C PHE A 20 -78.67 -71.50 -161.96
N LEU A 21 -78.76 -72.37 -162.97
CA LEU A 21 -80.04 -73.00 -163.35
C LEU A 21 -80.62 -73.92 -162.27
N VAL A 22 -79.75 -74.65 -161.56
CA VAL A 22 -80.15 -75.71 -160.62
C VAL A 22 -80.24 -75.21 -159.17
N SER A 23 -79.66 -74.06 -158.86
CA SER A 23 -79.61 -73.56 -157.48
C SER A 23 -80.90 -72.85 -157.07
N ASN A 24 -81.11 -72.81 -155.76
CA ASN A 24 -82.22 -72.07 -155.16
C ASN A 24 -82.03 -70.55 -155.34
N SER A 25 -83.05 -69.76 -155.01
CA SER A 25 -83.04 -68.30 -155.22
C SER A 25 -81.91 -67.57 -154.47
N SER A 26 -81.45 -68.09 -153.32
CA SER A 26 -80.35 -67.50 -152.54
C SER A 26 -79.02 -67.64 -153.27
N ASP A 27 -78.74 -68.84 -153.77
CA ASP A 27 -77.51 -69.15 -154.49
C ASP A 27 -77.45 -68.41 -155.84
N LYS A 28 -78.58 -68.32 -156.55
CA LYS A 28 -78.72 -67.49 -157.77
C LYS A 28 -78.38 -66.03 -157.50
N GLN A 29 -78.82 -65.48 -156.37
CA GLN A 29 -78.52 -64.11 -155.97
C GLN A 29 -77.03 -63.92 -155.67
N SER A 30 -76.38 -64.86 -154.98
CA SER A 30 -74.93 -64.81 -154.72
C SER A 30 -74.12 -64.82 -156.02
N ILE A 31 -74.46 -65.69 -156.98
CA ILE A 31 -73.79 -65.79 -158.28
C ILE A 31 -73.92 -64.47 -159.06
N LEU A 32 -75.12 -63.88 -159.11
CA LEU A 32 -75.36 -62.59 -159.77
C LEU A 32 -74.59 -61.45 -159.08
N ARG A 33 -74.51 -61.45 -157.74
CA ARG A 33 -73.77 -60.42 -156.99
C ARG A 33 -72.28 -60.43 -157.30
N THR A 34 -71.69 -61.62 -157.42
CA THR A 34 -70.28 -61.76 -157.80
C THR A 34 -70.05 -61.37 -159.27
N LEU A 35 -70.93 -61.78 -160.19
CA LEU A 35 -70.84 -61.43 -161.62
C LEU A 35 -70.92 -59.93 -161.88
N PHE A 36 -71.80 -59.22 -161.18
CA PHE A 36 -71.97 -57.76 -161.33
C PHE A 36 -71.12 -56.94 -160.36
N ASN A 37 -70.21 -57.57 -159.60
CA ASN A 37 -69.37 -56.95 -158.57
C ASN A 37 -70.16 -56.08 -157.57
N SER A 38 -71.40 -56.48 -157.24
CA SER A 38 -72.27 -55.73 -156.34
C SER A 38 -72.02 -56.02 -154.86
N ILE A 39 -71.04 -56.89 -154.55
CA ILE A 39 -70.60 -57.23 -153.19
C ILE A 39 -70.12 -55.98 -152.43
N ARG A 40 -69.44 -55.06 -153.12
CA ARG A 40 -68.95 -53.80 -152.52
C ARG A 40 -70.07 -52.92 -151.94
N PHE A 41 -71.28 -52.98 -152.51
CA PHE A 41 -72.43 -52.23 -151.99
C PHE A 41 -73.02 -52.88 -150.74
N GLU A 42 -72.95 -54.21 -150.63
CA GLU A 42 -73.35 -54.94 -149.42
C GLU A 42 -72.35 -54.70 -148.27
N GLU A 43 -71.05 -54.66 -148.57
CA GLU A 43 -70.02 -54.26 -147.61
C GLU A 43 -70.24 -52.82 -147.13
N MET A 44 -70.46 -51.88 -148.03
CA MET A 44 -70.76 -50.49 -147.68
C MET A 44 -72.05 -50.37 -146.85
N GLN A 45 -73.10 -51.12 -147.21
CA GLN A 45 -74.33 -51.18 -146.43
C GLN A 45 -74.08 -51.73 -145.03
N THR A 46 -73.27 -52.79 -144.90
CA THR A 46 -72.94 -53.40 -143.61
C THR A 46 -72.16 -52.43 -142.73
N ILE A 47 -71.15 -51.74 -143.28
CA ILE A 47 -70.39 -50.70 -142.55
C ILE A 47 -71.31 -49.58 -142.07
N LEU A 48 -72.18 -49.05 -142.94
CA LEU A 48 -73.11 -48.00 -142.56
C LEU A 48 -74.11 -48.47 -141.48
N LEU A 49 -74.58 -49.72 -141.55
CA LEU A 49 -75.45 -50.29 -140.53
C LEU A 49 -74.73 -50.44 -139.19
N ASP A 50 -73.47 -50.88 -139.20
CA ASP A 50 -72.64 -51.01 -138.00
C ASP A 50 -72.30 -49.64 -137.39
N GLU A 51 -71.98 -48.63 -138.20
CA GLU A 51 -71.77 -47.26 -137.76
C GLU A 51 -73.04 -46.69 -137.11
N VAL A 52 -74.19 -46.81 -137.76
CA VAL A 52 -75.49 -46.38 -137.20
C VAL A 52 -75.79 -47.11 -135.89
N LYS A 53 -75.50 -48.40 -135.80
CA LYS A 53 -75.67 -49.18 -134.58
C LYS A 53 -74.74 -48.71 -133.45
N ASN A 54 -73.48 -48.41 -133.78
CA ASN A 54 -72.51 -47.92 -132.81
C ASN A 54 -72.87 -46.52 -132.30
N GLU A 55 -73.24 -45.60 -133.20
CA GLU A 55 -73.71 -44.26 -132.84
C GLU A 55 -74.94 -44.32 -131.94
N LYS A 56 -75.92 -45.18 -132.26
CA LYS A 56 -77.08 -45.41 -131.38
C LYS A 56 -76.67 -45.86 -129.97
N LYS A 57 -75.73 -46.81 -129.87
CA LYS A 57 -75.22 -47.29 -128.58
C LYS A 57 -74.50 -46.18 -127.80
N GLN A 58 -73.72 -45.35 -128.47
CA GLN A 58 -73.05 -44.21 -127.83
C GLN A 58 -74.06 -43.17 -127.32
N ILE A 59 -75.09 -42.85 -128.11
CA ILE A 59 -76.17 -41.95 -127.71
C ILE A 59 -76.90 -42.49 -126.48
N GLU A 60 -77.27 -43.76 -126.48
CA GLU A 60 -77.91 -44.41 -125.32
C GLU A 60 -77.02 -44.36 -124.07
N THR A 61 -75.73 -44.65 -124.22
CA THR A 61 -74.77 -44.59 -123.11
C THR A 61 -74.68 -43.17 -122.53
N ARG A 62 -74.64 -42.14 -123.38
CA ARG A 62 -74.61 -40.74 -122.92
C ARG A 62 -75.89 -40.34 -122.21
N TYR A 63 -77.05 -40.78 -122.69
CA TYR A 63 -78.32 -40.50 -122.01
C TYR A 63 -78.42 -41.21 -120.66
N ASN A 64 -77.92 -42.44 -120.54
CA ASN A 64 -77.85 -43.16 -119.27
C ASN A 64 -76.91 -42.44 -118.28
N GLN A 65 -75.78 -41.90 -118.76
CA GLN A 65 -74.89 -41.08 -117.93
C GLN A 65 -75.56 -39.79 -117.46
N ILE A 66 -76.24 -39.08 -118.36
CA ILE A 66 -77.01 -37.87 -118.03
C ILE A 66 -78.08 -38.20 -116.98
N GLN A 67 -78.79 -39.32 -117.14
CA GLN A 67 -79.80 -39.77 -116.18
C GLN A 67 -79.19 -40.01 -114.80
N SER A 68 -78.11 -40.79 -114.71
CA SER A 68 -77.45 -41.08 -113.43
C SER A 68 -77.00 -39.79 -112.73
N LEU A 69 -76.32 -38.90 -113.46
CA LEU A 69 -75.85 -37.64 -112.89
C LEU A 69 -77.00 -36.73 -112.47
N TRP A 70 -78.11 -36.72 -113.23
CA TRP A 70 -79.29 -35.93 -112.90
C TRP A 70 -80.04 -36.48 -111.67
N GLU A 71 -80.10 -37.81 -111.53
CA GLU A 71 -80.67 -38.49 -110.38
C GLU A 71 -79.82 -38.37 -109.11
N ASP A 72 -78.50 -38.24 -109.23
CA ASP A 72 -77.60 -38.09 -108.08
C ASP A 72 -77.67 -36.69 -107.43
N ILE A 73 -78.21 -35.69 -108.12
CA ILE A 73 -78.29 -34.33 -107.58
C ILE A 73 -79.32 -34.26 -106.44
N GLU A 74 -78.87 -33.81 -105.27
CA GLU A 74 -79.70 -33.68 -104.08
C GLU A 74 -80.74 -32.56 -104.22
N THR A 75 -81.96 -32.82 -103.74
CA THR A 75 -83.07 -31.85 -103.82
C THR A 75 -83.39 -31.20 -102.48
N PHE A 76 -82.76 -31.67 -101.40
CA PHE A 76 -82.90 -31.09 -100.05
C PHE A 76 -84.36 -30.95 -99.61
N GLU A 77 -85.20 -31.92 -100.01
CA GLU A 77 -86.65 -31.94 -99.76
C GLU A 77 -87.39 -30.69 -100.27
N ASN A 78 -86.78 -29.92 -101.18
CA ASN A 78 -87.40 -28.73 -101.73
C ASN A 78 -88.34 -29.11 -102.89
N GLU A 79 -89.63 -28.82 -102.72
CA GLU A 79 -90.66 -29.14 -103.72
C GLU A 79 -90.33 -28.68 -105.15
N LYS A 80 -89.70 -27.51 -105.30
CA LYS A 80 -89.34 -26.96 -106.62
C LYS A 80 -88.13 -27.68 -107.24
N LEU A 81 -87.14 -28.06 -106.43
CA LEU A 81 -85.99 -28.85 -106.90
C LEU A 81 -86.43 -30.26 -107.31
N ILE A 82 -87.35 -30.87 -106.54
CA ILE A 82 -87.97 -32.15 -106.87
C ILE A 82 -88.70 -32.08 -108.22
N GLN A 83 -89.47 -31.02 -108.46
CA GLN A 83 -90.16 -30.81 -109.74
C GLN A 83 -89.18 -30.64 -110.92
N LEU A 84 -88.11 -29.85 -110.76
CA LEU A 84 -87.10 -29.69 -111.82
C LEU A 84 -86.41 -31.03 -112.14
N LYS A 85 -86.19 -31.88 -111.12
CA LYS A 85 -85.55 -33.19 -111.28
C LYS A 85 -86.40 -34.21 -112.06
N GLN A 86 -87.70 -33.97 -112.25
CA GLN A 86 -88.59 -34.85 -113.03
C GLN A 86 -88.36 -34.78 -114.56
N LEU A 87 -87.51 -33.87 -115.05
CA LEU A 87 -87.16 -33.79 -116.46
C LEU A 87 -86.50 -35.09 -116.96
N ASN A 88 -86.92 -35.56 -118.14
CA ASN A 88 -86.38 -36.80 -118.73
C ASN A 88 -84.96 -36.55 -119.25
N SER A 89 -84.05 -37.51 -119.06
CA SER A 89 -82.64 -37.45 -119.50
C SER A 89 -82.48 -37.18 -121.01
N MET A 90 -83.45 -37.61 -121.81
CA MET A 90 -83.51 -37.37 -123.26
C MET A 90 -83.76 -35.90 -123.62
N GLN A 91 -84.34 -35.11 -122.71
CA GLN A 91 -84.63 -33.68 -122.87
C GLN A 91 -83.44 -32.81 -122.44
N THR A 92 -82.23 -33.13 -122.90
CA THR A 92 -80.97 -32.50 -122.47
C THR A 92 -80.98 -30.97 -122.58
N LYS A 93 -81.65 -30.41 -123.61
CA LYS A 93 -81.77 -28.94 -123.77
C LYS A 93 -82.58 -28.30 -122.64
N GLU A 94 -83.62 -28.95 -122.15
CA GLU A 94 -84.44 -28.45 -121.05
C GLU A 94 -83.74 -28.65 -119.71
N ILE A 95 -83.02 -29.77 -119.53
CA ILE A 95 -82.14 -29.97 -118.37
C ILE A 95 -81.11 -28.83 -118.28
N ILE A 96 -80.40 -28.52 -119.37
CA ILE A 96 -79.42 -27.42 -119.40
C ILE A 96 -80.04 -26.07 -119.02
N LYS A 97 -81.26 -25.76 -119.48
CA LYS A 97 -81.96 -24.53 -119.09
C LYS A 97 -82.38 -24.52 -117.62
N SER A 98 -82.63 -25.68 -117.03
CA SER A 98 -83.05 -25.81 -115.63
C SER A 98 -81.88 -25.72 -114.62
N ILE A 99 -80.64 -26.04 -115.03
CA ILE A 99 -79.46 -26.04 -114.14
C ILE A 99 -79.27 -24.70 -113.40
N PRO A 100 -79.31 -23.51 -114.05
CA PRO A 100 -79.15 -22.25 -113.33
C PRO A 100 -80.24 -21.99 -112.29
N GLN A 101 -81.47 -22.47 -112.56
CA GLN A 101 -82.57 -22.38 -111.61
C GLN A 101 -82.36 -23.34 -110.43
N PHE A 102 -81.83 -24.54 -110.70
CA PHE A 102 -81.45 -25.53 -109.70
C PHE A 102 -80.37 -24.98 -108.77
N GLU A 103 -79.28 -24.42 -109.32
CA GLU A 103 -78.19 -23.80 -108.55
C GLU A 103 -78.69 -22.66 -107.67
N LYS A 104 -79.52 -21.76 -108.23
CA LYS A 104 -80.09 -20.64 -107.49
C LYS A 104 -80.96 -21.10 -106.32
N LEU A 105 -81.84 -22.08 -106.55
CA LEU A 105 -82.70 -22.63 -105.51
C LEU A 105 -81.89 -23.41 -104.45
N GLY A 106 -80.89 -24.17 -104.87
CA GLY A 106 -79.96 -24.87 -103.98
C GLY A 106 -79.20 -23.91 -103.07
N LEU A 107 -78.66 -22.80 -103.62
CA LEU A 107 -78.01 -21.74 -102.84
C LEU A 107 -78.98 -21.11 -101.83
N GLN A 108 -80.22 -20.83 -102.22
CA GLN A 108 -81.22 -20.28 -101.30
C GLN A 108 -81.57 -21.24 -100.16
N VAL A 109 -81.65 -22.54 -100.42
CA VAL A 109 -81.85 -23.55 -99.38
C VAL A 109 -80.64 -23.59 -98.45
N ASN A 110 -79.43 -23.62 -98.99
CA ASN A 110 -78.20 -23.63 -98.22
C ASN A 110 -78.07 -22.40 -97.31
N GLU A 111 -78.33 -21.20 -97.83
CA GLU A 111 -78.32 -19.96 -97.04
C GLU A 111 -79.34 -19.99 -95.90
N LYS A 112 -80.53 -20.54 -96.12
CA LYS A 112 -81.55 -20.69 -95.06
C LYS A 112 -81.09 -21.66 -93.98
N VAL A 113 -80.51 -22.80 -94.38
CA VAL A 113 -80.00 -23.81 -93.44
C VAL A 113 -78.84 -23.25 -92.62
N GLU A 114 -77.89 -22.55 -93.25
CA GLU A 114 -76.76 -21.92 -92.53
C GLU A 114 -77.24 -20.80 -91.58
N LYS A 115 -78.24 -20.01 -91.98
CA LYS A 115 -78.88 -19.04 -91.07
C LYS A 115 -79.51 -19.71 -89.87
N LEU A 116 -80.36 -20.72 -90.07
CA LEU A 116 -81.00 -21.47 -88.99
C LEU A 116 -79.96 -22.11 -88.05
N LYS A 117 -78.90 -22.69 -88.60
CA LYS A 117 -77.79 -23.27 -87.82
C LYS A 117 -77.08 -22.21 -86.98
N SER A 118 -76.81 -21.03 -87.54
CA SER A 118 -76.19 -19.92 -86.81
C SER A 118 -77.09 -19.38 -85.70
N GLU A 119 -78.40 -19.26 -85.95
CA GLU A 119 -79.39 -18.84 -84.96
C GLU A 119 -79.50 -19.86 -83.83
N GLN A 120 -79.62 -21.15 -84.15
CA GLN A 120 -79.63 -22.23 -83.16
C GLN A 120 -78.33 -22.28 -82.34
N HIS A 121 -77.19 -22.09 -82.99
CA HIS A 121 -75.90 -22.05 -82.29
C HIS A 121 -75.82 -20.87 -81.32
N SER A 122 -76.25 -19.69 -81.76
CA SER A 122 -76.31 -18.49 -80.90
C SER A 122 -77.28 -18.69 -79.72
N HIS A 123 -78.41 -19.35 -79.96
CA HIS A 123 -79.39 -19.66 -78.93
C HIS A 123 -78.83 -20.64 -77.90
N LEU A 124 -78.18 -21.72 -78.35
CA LEU A 124 -77.50 -22.69 -77.49
C LEU A 124 -76.37 -22.03 -76.67
N ALA A 125 -75.57 -21.16 -77.28
CA ALA A 125 -74.55 -20.40 -76.58
C ALA A 125 -75.17 -19.54 -75.46
N SER A 126 -76.25 -18.82 -75.76
CA SER A 126 -76.96 -18.01 -74.75
C SER A 126 -77.56 -18.85 -73.62
N LEU A 127 -78.08 -20.04 -73.94
CA LEU A 127 -78.64 -20.96 -72.97
C LEU A 127 -77.55 -21.52 -72.04
N ASN A 128 -76.39 -21.88 -72.59
CA ASN A 128 -75.25 -22.35 -71.82
C ASN A 128 -74.74 -21.27 -70.84
N VAL A 129 -74.67 -20.01 -71.27
CA VAL A 129 -74.33 -18.90 -70.36
C VAL A 129 -75.33 -18.80 -69.22
N ARG A 130 -76.64 -18.86 -69.52
CA ARG A 130 -77.70 -18.85 -68.48
C ARG A 130 -77.61 -20.03 -67.51
N ILE A 131 -77.25 -21.23 -68.00
CA ILE A 131 -77.05 -22.40 -67.16
C ILE A 131 -75.87 -22.20 -66.21
N GLU A 132 -74.75 -21.66 -66.71
CA GLU A 132 -73.58 -21.35 -65.87
C GLU A 132 -73.90 -20.28 -64.82
N ASP A 133 -74.64 -19.24 -65.19
CA ASP A 133 -75.08 -18.21 -64.24
C ASP A 133 -76.02 -18.79 -63.17
N ASN A 134 -76.94 -19.68 -63.56
CA ASN A 134 -77.80 -20.40 -62.61
C ASN A 134 -76.99 -21.31 -61.67
N LYS A 135 -75.94 -21.99 -62.14
CA LYS A 135 -75.06 -22.79 -61.28
C LYS A 135 -74.36 -21.90 -60.24
N LYS A 136 -73.84 -20.75 -60.64
CA LYS A 136 -73.24 -19.77 -59.72
C LYS A 136 -74.25 -19.27 -58.70
N LEU A 137 -75.49 -19.00 -59.13
CA LEU A 137 -76.55 -18.56 -58.23
C LEU A 137 -76.91 -19.63 -57.20
N VAL A 138 -77.00 -20.90 -57.60
CA VAL A 138 -77.23 -22.03 -56.68
C VAL A 138 -76.08 -22.16 -55.67
N GLN A 139 -74.82 -22.01 -56.12
CA GLN A 139 -73.67 -22.01 -55.22
C GLN A 139 -73.75 -20.87 -54.19
N ALA A 140 -74.05 -19.65 -54.64
CA ALA A 140 -74.22 -18.50 -53.76
C ALA A 140 -75.38 -18.68 -52.76
N GLN A 141 -76.47 -19.32 -53.17
CA GLN A 141 -77.58 -19.66 -52.27
C GLN A 141 -77.16 -20.67 -51.20
N ASN A 142 -76.41 -21.71 -51.57
CA ASN A 142 -75.90 -22.69 -50.61
C ASN A 142 -74.92 -22.07 -49.61
N GLU A 143 -74.03 -21.18 -50.07
CA GLU A 143 -73.12 -20.43 -49.20
C GLU A 143 -73.87 -19.50 -48.24
N LEU A 144 -74.90 -18.80 -48.73
CA LEU A 144 -75.74 -17.95 -47.90
C LEU A 144 -76.43 -18.76 -46.80
N GLU A 145 -76.99 -19.93 -47.15
CA GLU A 145 -77.66 -20.81 -46.19
C GLU A 145 -76.68 -21.37 -45.15
N TYR A 146 -75.49 -21.78 -45.58
CA TYR A 146 -74.41 -22.18 -44.68
C TYR A 146 -74.05 -21.06 -43.70
N ASN A 147 -73.86 -19.83 -44.20
CA ASN A 147 -73.50 -18.68 -43.38
C ASN A 147 -74.62 -18.29 -42.40
N LYS A 148 -75.89 -18.39 -42.80
CA LYS A 148 -77.02 -18.22 -41.88
C LYS A 148 -76.99 -19.24 -40.74
N ASN A 149 -76.81 -20.52 -41.06
CA ASN A 149 -76.71 -21.57 -40.06
C ASN A 149 -75.54 -21.35 -39.09
N GLN A 150 -74.39 -20.88 -39.57
CA GLN A 150 -73.26 -20.56 -38.69
C GLN A 150 -73.52 -19.34 -37.81
N LYS A 151 -74.19 -18.32 -38.36
CA LYS A 151 -74.61 -17.15 -37.59
C LYS A 151 -75.56 -17.55 -36.46
N GLU A 152 -76.56 -18.40 -36.75
CA GLU A 152 -77.49 -18.90 -35.73
C GLU A 152 -76.76 -19.67 -34.62
N LYS A 153 -75.83 -20.57 -34.96
CA LYS A 153 -75.00 -21.27 -33.97
C LYS A 153 -74.17 -20.33 -33.09
N ILE A 154 -73.65 -19.25 -33.65
CA ILE A 154 -72.89 -18.24 -32.89
C ILE A 154 -73.84 -17.41 -32.00
N GLU A 155 -75.03 -17.08 -32.50
CA GLU A 155 -76.06 -16.37 -31.72
C GLU A 155 -76.55 -17.21 -30.54
N GLU A 156 -76.77 -18.52 -30.71
CA GLU A 156 -77.07 -19.45 -29.62
C GLU A 156 -75.96 -19.49 -28.56
N GLN A 157 -74.70 -19.35 -28.99
CA GLN A 157 -73.56 -19.35 -28.08
C GLN A 157 -73.25 -17.97 -27.48
N LYS A 158 -73.90 -16.90 -27.95
CA LYS A 158 -73.62 -15.52 -27.55
C LYS A 158 -73.78 -15.33 -26.04
N ASP A 159 -74.88 -15.83 -25.47
CA ASP A 159 -75.15 -15.71 -24.04
C ASP A 159 -74.11 -16.46 -23.20
N LYS A 160 -73.67 -17.63 -23.67
CA LYS A 160 -72.59 -18.41 -23.04
C LYS A 160 -71.23 -17.71 -23.15
N ILE A 161 -70.93 -17.09 -24.28
CA ILE A 161 -69.71 -16.31 -24.48
C ILE A 161 -69.73 -15.09 -23.56
N ASP A 162 -70.87 -14.41 -23.43
CA ASP A 162 -71.01 -13.24 -22.57
C ASP A 162 -70.95 -13.61 -21.08
N SER A 163 -71.49 -14.77 -20.68
CA SER A 163 -71.30 -15.28 -19.32
C SER A 163 -69.84 -15.62 -19.03
N LEU A 164 -69.15 -16.29 -19.95
CA LEU A 164 -67.72 -16.61 -19.83
C LEU A 164 -66.85 -15.35 -19.80
N LYS A 165 -67.18 -14.31 -20.57
CA LYS A 165 -66.49 -13.00 -20.52
C LYS A 165 -66.66 -12.33 -19.16
N LYS A 166 -67.88 -12.35 -18.59
CA LYS A 166 -68.14 -11.82 -17.25
C LYS A 166 -67.34 -12.59 -16.19
N GLU A 167 -67.27 -13.92 -16.31
CA GLU A 167 -66.49 -14.77 -15.42
C GLU A 167 -64.98 -14.52 -15.54
N LEU A 168 -64.46 -14.40 -16.76
CA LEU A 168 -63.06 -14.00 -17.03
C LEU A 168 -62.74 -12.63 -16.43
N LYS A 169 -63.66 -11.66 -16.53
CA LYS A 169 -63.46 -10.35 -15.92
C LYS A 169 -63.34 -10.47 -14.39
N ARG A 170 -64.23 -11.25 -13.76
CA ARG A 170 -64.15 -11.54 -12.32
C ARG A 170 -62.85 -12.24 -11.94
N LEU A 171 -62.42 -13.25 -12.71
CA LEU A 171 -61.16 -13.95 -12.47
C LEU A 171 -59.95 -13.03 -12.61
N ASN A 172 -59.95 -12.12 -13.59
CA ASN A 172 -58.89 -11.14 -13.76
C ASN A 172 -58.86 -10.12 -12.61
N GLU A 173 -60.02 -9.66 -12.15
CA GLU A 173 -60.13 -8.81 -10.95
C GLU A 173 -59.65 -9.54 -9.69
N VAL A 174 -59.97 -10.83 -9.53
CA VAL A 174 -59.46 -11.65 -8.42
C VAL A 174 -57.95 -11.90 -8.54
N LYS A 175 -57.42 -12.09 -9.75
CA LYS A 175 -55.99 -12.32 -9.98
C LYS A 175 -55.14 -11.09 -9.62
N THR A 176 -55.62 -9.88 -9.91
CA THR A 176 -54.94 -8.65 -9.48
C THR A 176 -54.99 -8.50 -7.96
N LEU A 177 -56.13 -8.84 -7.34
CA LEU A 177 -56.26 -8.87 -5.88
C LEU A 177 -55.36 -9.93 -5.24
N ASP A 178 -55.23 -11.12 -5.83
CA ASP A 178 -54.35 -12.18 -5.35
C ASP A 178 -52.88 -11.74 -5.42
N ASN A 179 -52.45 -11.09 -6.50
CA ASN A 179 -51.09 -10.52 -6.58
C ASN A 179 -50.85 -9.48 -5.48
N LEU A 180 -51.80 -8.55 -5.27
CA LEU A 180 -51.70 -7.57 -4.18
C LEU A 180 -51.67 -8.25 -2.80
N TYR A 181 -52.43 -9.33 -2.61
CA TYR A 181 -52.44 -10.12 -1.39
C TYR A 181 -51.11 -10.86 -1.16
N GLN A 182 -50.54 -11.49 -2.20
CA GLN A 182 -49.22 -12.11 -2.15
C GLN A 182 -48.13 -11.09 -1.82
N GLN A 183 -48.16 -9.91 -2.43
CA GLN A 183 -47.24 -8.82 -2.11
C GLN A 183 -47.38 -8.33 -0.67
N LYS A 184 -48.62 -8.21 -0.18
CA LYS A 184 -48.88 -7.87 1.23
C LYS A 184 -48.27 -8.92 2.16
N ASN A 185 -48.54 -10.20 1.95
CA ASN A 185 -48.02 -11.29 2.77
C ASN A 185 -46.48 -11.34 2.76
N ALA A 186 -45.86 -11.15 1.59
CA ALA A 186 -44.40 -11.08 1.49
C ALA A 186 -43.81 -9.90 2.26
N LYS A 187 -44.49 -8.75 2.27
CA LYS A 187 -44.10 -7.59 3.09
C LYS A 187 -44.30 -7.85 4.58
N GLU A 188 -45.38 -8.51 4.97
CA GLU A 188 -45.63 -8.89 6.37
C GLU A 188 -44.59 -9.89 6.89
N GLN A 189 -44.21 -10.89 6.09
CA GLN A 189 -43.12 -11.81 6.42
C GLN A 189 -41.78 -11.06 6.60
N LYS A 190 -41.43 -10.19 5.66
CA LYS A 190 -40.22 -9.35 5.79
C LYS A 190 -40.26 -8.45 7.03
N LEU A 191 -41.43 -7.91 7.37
CA LEU A 191 -41.61 -7.12 8.58
C LEU A 191 -41.38 -7.97 9.83
N GLN A 192 -41.93 -9.19 9.88
CA GLN A 192 -41.70 -10.13 10.98
C GLN A 192 -40.23 -10.53 11.10
N GLU A 193 -39.57 -10.88 9.99
CA GLU A 193 -38.14 -11.19 9.97
C GLU A 193 -37.31 -9.99 10.46
N THR A 194 -37.62 -8.79 9.99
CA THR A 194 -36.93 -7.57 10.41
C THR A 194 -37.13 -7.29 11.89
N ASN A 195 -38.36 -7.48 12.40
CA ASN A 195 -38.64 -7.35 13.82
C ASN A 195 -37.90 -8.41 14.65
N SER A 196 -37.79 -9.65 14.18
CA SER A 196 -36.97 -10.67 14.86
C SER A 196 -35.48 -10.32 14.87
N LYS A 197 -34.96 -9.74 13.78
CA LYS A 197 -33.58 -9.25 13.70
C LYS A 197 -33.36 -8.07 14.64
N ILE A 198 -34.30 -7.13 14.71
CA ILE A 198 -34.25 -6.02 15.68
C ILE A 198 -34.24 -6.58 17.11
N ALA A 199 -35.08 -7.56 17.42
CA ALA A 199 -35.11 -8.19 18.74
C ALA A 199 -33.78 -8.90 19.06
N SER A 200 -33.20 -9.65 18.11
CA SER A 200 -31.89 -10.29 18.32
C SER A 200 -30.78 -9.26 18.49
N THR A 201 -30.72 -8.24 17.63
CA THR A 201 -29.72 -7.16 17.75
C THR A 201 -29.88 -6.37 19.04
N ASN A 202 -31.10 -6.15 19.53
CA ASN A 202 -31.32 -5.51 20.84
C ASN A 202 -30.84 -6.40 21.99
N ASN A 203 -31.01 -7.72 21.90
CA ASN A 203 -30.42 -8.66 22.86
C ASN A 203 -28.89 -8.63 22.79
N ASP A 204 -28.31 -8.58 21.60
CA ASP A 204 -26.86 -8.47 21.41
C ASP A 204 -26.33 -7.16 22.00
N ILE A 205 -27.01 -6.03 21.75
CA ILE A 205 -26.68 -4.73 22.36
C ILE A 205 -26.79 -4.82 23.89
N SER A 206 -27.82 -5.47 24.43
CA SER A 206 -27.95 -5.66 25.88
C SER A 206 -26.80 -6.50 26.44
N ASN A 207 -26.39 -7.56 25.75
CA ASN A 207 -25.27 -8.41 26.15
C ASN A 207 -23.93 -7.65 26.07
N ILE A 208 -23.69 -6.91 24.98
CA ILE A 208 -22.51 -6.05 24.83
C ILE A 208 -22.49 -4.99 25.93
N LYS A 209 -23.62 -4.35 26.24
CA LYS A 209 -23.71 -3.40 27.36
C LYS A 209 -23.36 -4.06 28.70
N LYS A 210 -23.84 -5.28 28.97
CA LYS A 210 -23.47 -6.03 30.17
C LYS A 210 -21.98 -6.33 30.21
N GLN A 211 -21.39 -6.76 29.10
CA GLN A 211 -19.95 -6.98 28.98
C GLN A 211 -19.15 -5.69 29.17
N LEU A 212 -19.64 -4.58 28.65
CA LEU A 212 -19.02 -3.27 28.82
C LEU A 212 -19.08 -2.85 30.30
N THR A 213 -20.21 -3.02 30.98
CA THR A 213 -20.30 -2.74 32.42
C THR A 213 -19.43 -3.67 33.27
N SER A 214 -19.21 -4.93 32.87
CA SER A 214 -18.29 -5.81 33.59
C SER A 214 -16.84 -5.42 33.33
N LEU A 215 -16.49 -5.05 32.10
CA LEU A 215 -15.15 -4.53 31.74
C LEU A 215 -14.85 -3.20 32.43
N GLU A 216 -15.84 -2.31 32.56
CA GLU A 216 -15.72 -1.05 33.32
C GLU A 216 -15.45 -1.34 34.79
N LYS A 217 -16.15 -2.30 35.41
CA LYS A 217 -15.86 -2.73 36.78
C LYS A 217 -14.47 -3.34 36.92
N GLU A 218 -14.09 -4.24 36.01
CA GLU A 218 -12.73 -4.80 36.01
C GLU A 218 -11.67 -3.72 35.84
N TYR A 219 -11.94 -2.69 35.02
CA TYR A 219 -11.06 -1.55 34.86
C TYR A 219 -10.98 -0.70 36.14
N GLU A 220 -12.11 -0.42 36.80
CA GLU A 220 -12.14 0.27 38.09
C GLU A 220 -11.37 -0.51 39.17
N ASP A 221 -11.60 -1.82 39.28
CA ASP A 221 -10.89 -2.72 40.20
C ASP A 221 -9.38 -2.74 39.93
N LEU A 222 -8.98 -2.75 38.65
CA LEU A 222 -7.58 -2.65 38.23
C LEU A 222 -7.00 -1.27 38.52
N GLU A 223 -7.75 -0.18 38.34
CA GLU A 223 -7.30 1.18 38.64
C GLU A 223 -7.09 1.36 40.15
N GLU A 224 -8.01 0.85 40.98
CA GLU A 224 -7.88 0.83 42.44
C GLU A 224 -6.72 -0.06 42.88
N SER A 225 -6.55 -1.23 42.27
CA SER A 225 -5.38 -2.09 42.48
C SER A 225 -4.08 -1.39 42.08
N THR A 226 -4.08 -0.60 41.02
CA THR A 226 -2.90 0.18 40.57
C THR A 226 -2.60 1.31 41.54
N LYS A 227 -3.62 1.99 42.09
CA LYS A 227 -3.46 3.00 43.17
C LYS A 227 -2.91 2.35 44.44
N ASN A 228 -3.39 1.15 44.78
CA ASN A 228 -2.90 0.37 45.93
C ASN A 228 -1.47 -0.15 45.71
N ILE A 229 -1.12 -0.57 44.49
CA ILE A 229 0.26 -0.93 44.12
C ILE A 229 1.15 0.31 44.21
N LYS A 230 0.74 1.46 43.68
CA LYS A 230 1.50 2.72 43.80
C LYS A 230 1.67 3.16 45.25
N SER A 231 0.64 3.02 46.09
CA SER A 231 0.77 3.34 47.52
C SER A 231 1.67 2.34 48.25
N LYS A 232 1.63 1.07 47.88
CA LYS A 232 2.58 0.05 48.35
C LYS A 232 3.99 0.29 47.83
N GLU A 233 4.19 0.74 46.60
CA GLU A 233 5.50 1.14 46.05
C GLU A 233 6.04 2.38 46.75
N GLU A 234 5.21 3.40 47.00
CA GLU A 234 5.57 4.56 47.82
C GLU A 234 5.91 4.15 49.25
N TYR A 235 5.12 3.25 49.85
CA TYR A 235 5.40 2.69 51.16
C TYR A 235 6.72 1.93 51.16
N ILE A 236 6.94 1.04 50.18
CA ILE A 236 8.21 0.31 50.03
C ILE A 236 9.36 1.29 49.82
N ASN A 237 9.22 2.33 49.01
CA ASN A 237 10.26 3.35 48.80
C ASN A 237 10.55 4.16 50.08
N LYS A 238 9.51 4.58 50.82
CA LYS A 238 9.66 5.25 52.13
C LYS A 238 10.28 4.33 53.18
N THR A 239 9.97 3.04 53.12
CA THR A 239 10.46 2.02 54.05
C THR A 239 11.76 1.38 53.56
N LYS A 240 12.21 1.65 52.34
CA LYS A 240 13.44 1.10 51.74
C LYS A 240 14.65 1.56 52.52
N GLN A 241 14.69 2.84 52.90
CA GLN A 241 15.71 3.37 53.81
C GLN A 241 15.68 2.68 55.18
N PHE A 242 14.49 2.30 55.68
CA PHE A 242 14.34 1.58 56.93
C PHE A 242 14.81 0.12 56.81
N PHE A 243 14.49 -0.57 55.71
CA PHE A 243 14.90 -1.95 55.42
C PHE A 243 16.39 -2.08 55.06
N ASP A 244 16.92 -1.17 54.24
CA ASP A 244 18.35 -1.07 53.91
C ASP A 244 19.20 -0.79 55.16
N SER A 245 18.62 -0.05 56.11
CA SER A 245 19.22 0.22 57.43
C SER A 245 18.80 -0.79 58.49
N LEU A 246 17.99 -1.81 58.18
CA LEU A 246 17.47 -2.77 59.16
C LEU A 246 18.56 -3.69 59.69
N SER A 247 19.60 -3.93 58.88
CA SER A 247 20.84 -4.57 59.36
C SER A 247 21.56 -3.72 60.40
N LYS A 248 21.63 -2.40 60.18
CA LYS A 248 22.21 -1.42 61.13
C LYS A 248 21.35 -1.23 62.38
N TYR A 249 20.02 -1.19 62.22
CA TYR A 249 19.11 -1.12 63.36
C TYR A 249 19.06 -2.44 64.13
N SER A 250 19.15 -3.59 63.46
CA SER A 250 19.26 -4.90 64.11
C SER A 250 20.61 -5.07 64.80
N SER A 251 21.72 -4.58 64.25
CA SER A 251 23.00 -4.58 64.94
C SER A 251 22.97 -3.62 66.14
N ALA A 252 22.40 -2.42 65.99
CA ALA A 252 22.21 -1.49 67.10
C ALA A 252 21.26 -2.03 68.19
N TYR A 253 20.19 -2.76 67.83
CA TYR A 253 19.31 -3.39 68.81
C TYR A 253 19.98 -4.59 69.48
N LYS A 254 20.79 -5.38 68.75
CA LYS A 254 21.64 -6.41 69.36
C LYS A 254 22.67 -5.79 70.29
N GLU A 255 23.29 -4.68 69.90
CA GLU A 255 24.20 -3.90 70.76
C GLU A 255 23.46 -3.34 71.97
N VAL A 256 22.22 -2.85 71.85
CA VAL A 256 21.41 -2.40 73.00
C VAL A 256 21.00 -3.55 73.90
N VAL A 257 20.71 -4.74 73.36
CA VAL A 257 20.43 -5.95 74.14
C VAL A 257 21.70 -6.49 74.80
N GLU A 258 22.85 -6.47 74.12
CA GLU A 258 24.15 -6.84 74.68
C GLU A 258 24.60 -5.84 75.74
N ILE A 259 24.49 -4.53 75.50
CA ILE A 259 24.72 -3.47 76.49
C ILE A 259 23.70 -3.60 77.62
N GLY A 260 22.44 -3.94 77.34
CA GLY A 260 21.40 -4.18 78.34
C GLY A 260 21.71 -5.41 79.21
N GLN A 261 22.20 -6.50 78.62
CA GLN A 261 22.69 -7.68 79.35
C GLN A 261 23.97 -7.38 80.11
N GLN A 262 24.88 -6.56 79.57
CA GLN A 262 26.05 -6.05 80.30
C GLN A 262 25.63 -5.13 81.45
N LEU A 263 24.55 -4.38 81.32
CA LEU A 263 24.01 -3.50 82.36
C LEU A 263 23.26 -4.30 83.43
N ILE A 264 22.57 -5.37 83.06
CA ILE A 264 22.00 -6.35 84.01
C ILE A 264 23.13 -7.10 84.72
N SER A 265 24.13 -7.59 84.00
CA SER A 265 25.30 -8.24 84.61
C SER A 265 26.11 -7.28 85.50
N ASN A 266 26.25 -6.01 85.12
CA ASN A 266 26.88 -5.00 85.97
C ASN A 266 25.98 -4.60 87.14
N LYS A 267 24.65 -4.60 87.00
CA LYS A 267 23.72 -4.42 88.14
C LYS A 267 23.74 -5.61 89.08
N GLU A 268 23.84 -6.84 88.57
CA GLU A 268 24.01 -8.04 89.39
C GLU A 268 25.36 -8.02 90.12
N LYS A 269 26.45 -7.60 89.44
CA LYS A 269 27.74 -7.34 90.08
C LYS A 269 27.68 -6.18 91.07
N GLN A 270 26.88 -5.15 90.82
CA GLN A 270 26.66 -4.05 91.74
C GLN A 270 25.86 -4.50 92.96
N ASP A 271 24.82 -5.34 92.81
CA ASP A 271 24.07 -5.94 93.90
C ASP A 271 24.90 -6.96 94.70
N GLU A 272 25.80 -7.71 94.04
CA GLU A 272 26.78 -8.56 94.72
C GLU A 272 27.79 -7.71 95.50
N ASN A 273 28.31 -6.63 94.91
CA ASN A 273 29.17 -5.67 95.61
C ASN A 273 28.42 -4.95 96.74
N ASP A 274 27.15 -4.59 96.59
CA ASP A 274 26.33 -3.96 97.63
C ASP A 274 26.03 -4.96 98.76
N LYS A 275 25.85 -6.25 98.45
CA LYS A 275 25.77 -7.32 99.46
C LYS A 275 27.12 -7.60 100.13
N GLU A 276 28.24 -7.48 99.43
CA GLU A 276 29.58 -7.52 100.03
C GLU A 276 29.84 -6.28 100.89
N ILE A 277 29.42 -5.09 100.47
CA ILE A 277 29.49 -3.85 101.24
C ILE A 277 28.59 -3.93 102.47
N LEU A 278 27.40 -4.53 102.42
CA LEU A 278 26.56 -4.77 103.60
C LEU A 278 27.16 -5.84 104.54
N LYS A 279 27.83 -6.86 104.00
CA LYS A 279 28.60 -7.84 104.81
C LYS A 279 29.85 -7.22 105.43
N LEU A 280 30.52 -6.31 104.73
CA LEU A 280 31.67 -5.55 105.22
C LEU A 280 31.23 -4.48 106.23
N GLN A 281 30.10 -3.79 106.02
CA GLN A 281 29.52 -2.81 106.96
C GLN A 281 29.03 -3.47 108.25
N ASN A 282 28.52 -4.71 108.19
CA ASN A 282 28.20 -5.49 109.38
C ASN A 282 29.46 -6.05 110.09
N LYS A 283 30.58 -6.23 109.38
CA LYS A 283 31.90 -6.52 110.00
C LYS A 283 32.61 -5.27 110.54
N ILE A 284 32.31 -4.09 110.01
CA ILE A 284 32.86 -2.79 110.44
C ILE A 284 32.21 -2.26 111.73
N LYS A 285 31.02 -2.75 112.11
CA LYS A 285 30.38 -2.40 113.41
C LYS A 285 30.91 -3.16 114.63
N GLU A 286 31.83 -4.11 114.45
CA GLU A 286 32.49 -4.88 115.53
C GLU A 286 34.01 -4.59 115.63
N ILE A 287 34.52 -3.53 114.98
CA ILE A 287 35.93 -3.11 115.06
C ILE A 287 36.01 -1.66 115.56
N ASP A 288 36.42 -1.56 116.82
CA ASP A 288 36.78 -0.36 117.58
C ASP A 288 38.24 0.02 117.27
N ILE A 289 38.48 1.17 116.60
CA ILE A 289 39.82 1.76 116.44
C ILE A 289 39.74 3.32 116.47
N ASP A 290 40.62 3.87 117.30
CA ASP A 290 40.85 5.23 117.82
C ASP A 290 41.47 6.21 116.80
N ASP A 291 40.70 7.19 116.29
CA ASP A 291 41.12 8.14 115.22
C ASP A 291 41.88 9.39 115.71
N ASP A 292 42.04 9.60 117.03
CA ASP A 292 42.89 10.68 117.55
C ASP A 292 44.39 10.47 117.23
N LYS A 293 44.79 9.23 116.89
CA LYS A 293 46.13 8.90 116.36
C LYS A 293 46.30 9.18 114.87
N ILE A 294 45.24 9.22 114.07
CA ILE A 294 45.33 9.46 112.62
C ILE A 294 45.56 10.95 112.33
N ASN A 295 44.94 11.86 113.09
CA ASN A 295 45.16 13.31 112.93
C ASN A 295 46.57 13.76 113.33
N GLN A 296 47.22 13.11 114.30
CA GLN A 296 48.61 13.41 114.67
C GLN A 296 49.63 12.92 113.63
N LEU A 297 49.33 11.81 112.93
CA LEU A 297 50.14 11.29 111.83
C LEU A 297 50.00 12.14 110.56
N SER A 298 48.79 12.63 110.23
CA SER A 298 48.58 13.51 109.08
C SER A 298 49.23 14.91 109.24
N GLN A 299 49.28 15.46 110.46
CA GLN A 299 50.04 16.71 110.72
C GLN A 299 51.56 16.51 110.65
N SER A 300 52.05 15.33 111.06
CA SER A 300 53.49 15.01 111.01
C SER A 300 53.97 14.79 109.56
N ILE A 301 53.15 14.16 108.72
CA ILE A 301 53.44 13.98 107.29
C ILE A 301 53.43 15.32 106.55
N PHE A 302 52.46 16.21 106.83
CA PHE A 302 52.40 17.54 106.20
C PHE A 302 53.59 18.45 106.58
N GLN A 303 54.09 18.36 107.81
CA GLN A 303 55.30 19.10 108.22
C GLN A 303 56.57 18.54 107.58
N LEU A 304 56.67 17.22 107.43
CA LEU A 304 57.81 16.55 106.78
C LEU A 304 57.84 16.79 105.26
N GLU A 305 56.69 16.79 104.57
CA GLU A 305 56.61 17.15 103.15
C GLU A 305 57.03 18.60 102.90
N ARG A 306 56.61 19.52 103.79
CA ARG A 306 56.96 20.95 103.66
C ARG A 306 58.45 21.23 103.94
N GLU A 307 59.09 20.47 104.83
CA GLU A 307 60.55 20.52 104.99
C GLU A 307 61.30 19.87 103.82
N LEU A 308 60.75 18.81 103.23
CA LEU A 308 61.33 18.15 102.06
C LEU A 308 61.30 19.07 100.83
N ASP A 309 60.18 19.75 100.57
CA ASP A 309 60.04 20.72 99.49
C ASP A 309 61.00 21.91 99.67
N ARG A 310 61.17 22.40 100.91
CA ARG A 310 62.13 23.48 101.20
C ARG A 310 63.57 23.04 100.92
N LYS A 311 63.96 21.83 101.35
CA LYS A 311 65.33 21.31 101.14
C LYS A 311 65.61 20.92 99.69
N VAL A 312 64.60 20.45 98.94
CA VAL A 312 64.72 20.19 97.49
C VAL A 312 64.90 21.49 96.71
N LEU A 313 64.18 22.56 97.06
CA LEU A 313 64.32 23.87 96.42
C LEU A 313 65.74 24.46 96.62
N VAL A 314 66.28 24.38 97.85
CA VAL A 314 67.64 24.86 98.17
C VAL A 314 68.71 24.05 97.41
N LYS A 315 68.55 22.72 97.29
CA LYS A 315 69.46 21.88 96.51
C LYS A 315 69.42 22.22 95.01
N ASN A 316 68.23 22.34 94.42
CA ASN A 316 68.09 22.70 93.00
C ASN A 316 68.69 24.08 92.69
N ASN A 317 68.55 25.05 93.60
CA ASN A 317 69.18 26.36 93.45
C ASN A 317 70.72 26.29 93.55
N SER A 318 71.27 25.45 94.43
CA SER A 318 72.73 25.22 94.52
C SER A 318 73.28 24.54 93.26
N ASP A 319 72.58 23.56 92.69
CA ASP A 319 73.02 22.87 91.48
C ASP A 319 72.99 23.82 90.27
N LYS A 320 71.94 24.65 90.15
CA LYS A 320 71.81 25.69 89.11
C LYS A 320 72.92 26.74 89.21
N TYR A 321 73.28 27.15 90.42
CA TYR A 321 74.35 28.12 90.65
C TYR A 321 75.72 27.56 90.27
N ASN A 322 76.00 26.30 90.59
CA ASN A 322 77.26 25.67 90.20
C ASN A 322 77.38 25.50 88.68
N GLU A 323 76.28 25.19 87.99
CA GLU A 323 76.25 25.10 86.52
C GLU A 323 76.48 26.47 85.85
N LEU A 324 75.80 27.52 86.32
CA LEU A 324 76.00 28.90 85.84
C LEU A 324 77.41 29.43 86.13
N ASN A 325 77.98 29.09 87.29
CA ASN A 325 79.35 29.48 87.65
C ASN A 325 80.40 28.85 86.72
N ASN A 326 80.21 27.58 86.34
CA ASN A 326 81.11 26.92 85.39
C ASN A 326 81.03 27.54 83.98
N GLN A 327 79.84 27.92 83.53
CA GLN A 327 79.65 28.61 82.25
C GLN A 327 80.26 30.02 82.25
N LYS A 328 80.15 30.75 83.36
CA LYS A 328 80.81 32.06 83.53
C LYS A 328 82.34 31.91 83.46
N HIS A 329 82.88 30.86 84.07
CA HIS A 329 84.33 30.65 84.10
C HIS A 329 84.92 30.28 82.74
N SER A 330 84.20 29.52 81.90
CA SER A 330 84.64 29.25 80.52
C SER A 330 84.56 30.51 79.64
N THR A 331 83.50 31.29 79.78
CA THR A 331 83.29 32.53 78.99
C THR A 331 84.36 33.57 79.29
N LEU A 332 84.80 33.69 80.54
CA LEU A 332 85.91 34.59 80.93
C LEU A 332 87.25 34.12 80.37
N LYS A 333 87.48 32.81 80.29
CA LYS A 333 88.72 32.26 79.73
C LYS A 333 88.81 32.53 78.22
N ASP A 334 87.71 32.38 77.50
CA ASP A 334 87.63 32.70 76.06
C ASP A 334 87.84 34.22 75.81
N MET A 335 87.43 35.09 76.75
CA MET A 335 87.73 36.53 76.70
C MET A 335 89.21 36.83 76.84
N GLU A 336 89.90 36.21 77.82
CA GLU A 336 91.34 36.42 78.04
C GLU A 336 92.16 36.01 76.80
N GLU A 337 91.82 34.89 76.16
CA GLU A 337 92.50 34.43 74.94
C GLU A 337 92.34 35.42 73.77
N LEU A 338 91.14 35.97 73.56
CA LEU A 338 90.86 36.99 72.54
C LEU A 338 91.55 38.33 72.84
N GLN A 339 91.74 38.66 74.12
CA GLN A 339 92.41 39.90 74.54
C GLN A 339 93.92 39.87 74.22
N CYS A 340 94.57 38.73 74.45
CA CYS A 340 95.96 38.51 74.05
C CYS A 340 96.16 38.56 72.51
N GLU A 341 95.18 38.09 71.73
CA GLU A 341 95.22 38.21 70.27
C GLU A 341 95.12 39.66 69.79
N VAL A 342 94.30 40.49 70.44
CA VAL A 342 94.15 41.91 70.10
C VAL A 342 95.43 42.69 70.44
N GLU A 343 96.05 42.42 71.59
CA GLU A 343 97.33 43.04 71.96
C GLU A 343 98.42 42.73 70.92
N SER A 344 98.54 41.47 70.52
CA SER A 344 99.47 41.03 69.46
C SER A 344 99.24 41.76 68.11
N LEU A 345 97.98 41.93 67.70
CA LEU A 345 97.64 42.64 66.47
C LEU A 345 97.89 44.15 66.57
N SER A 346 97.76 44.73 67.76
CA SER A 346 98.01 46.15 67.99
C SER A 346 99.50 46.51 67.89
N GLU A 347 100.39 45.66 68.38
CA GLU A 347 101.85 45.82 68.23
C GLU A 347 102.28 45.78 66.75
N GLN A 348 101.66 44.90 65.95
CA GLN A 348 101.92 44.85 64.51
C GLN A 348 101.49 46.14 63.80
N LEU A 349 100.43 46.80 64.27
CA LEU A 349 99.90 48.03 63.70
C LEU A 349 100.74 49.28 64.05
N GLU A 350 101.45 49.27 65.18
CA GLU A 350 102.41 50.33 65.53
C GLU A 350 103.69 50.30 64.70
N SER A 351 104.10 49.13 64.21
CA SER A 351 105.33 48.96 63.42
C SER A 351 105.27 49.54 61.98
N VAL A 352 104.09 49.96 61.51
CA VAL A 352 103.88 50.50 60.15
C VAL A 352 104.11 52.02 60.15
N ASP A 353 105.02 52.49 59.28
CA ASP A 353 105.41 53.90 59.17
C ASP A 353 104.27 54.79 58.63
N LYS A 354 103.88 55.81 59.41
CA LYS A 354 102.64 56.60 59.26
C LYS A 354 102.84 57.98 58.62
N THR A 355 104.03 58.30 58.13
CA THR A 355 104.42 59.70 57.87
C THR A 355 103.95 60.31 56.53
N SER A 356 103.23 59.59 55.65
CA SER A 356 102.82 60.12 54.32
C SER A 356 101.39 59.77 53.88
N ILE A 357 100.43 59.85 54.80
CA ILE A 357 99.08 59.23 54.67
C ILE A 357 97.97 60.13 54.08
N ASP A 358 98.13 61.46 53.95
CA ASP A 358 96.98 62.36 53.68
C ASP A 358 96.78 62.82 52.22
N LEU A 359 97.62 62.38 51.27
CA LEU A 359 97.59 62.91 49.90
C LEU A 359 96.77 62.08 48.89
N ASN A 360 96.26 60.90 49.29
CA ASN A 360 95.61 59.97 48.35
C ASN A 360 94.23 60.45 47.85
N ASN A 361 93.57 61.38 48.57
CA ASN A 361 92.18 61.77 48.32
C ASN A 361 91.98 62.89 47.27
N LYS A 362 93.02 63.29 46.52
CA LYS A 362 92.90 64.41 45.57
C LYS A 362 93.24 64.07 44.12
N GLN A 363 93.45 62.80 43.79
CA GLN A 363 93.79 62.42 42.42
C GLN A 363 92.61 62.64 41.44
N THR A 364 91.40 62.24 41.84
CA THR A 364 90.16 62.47 41.06
C THR A 364 89.71 63.93 41.07
N PHE A 365 89.90 64.65 42.17
CA PHE A 365 89.52 66.07 42.28
C PHE A 365 90.39 66.98 41.40
N VAL A 366 91.69 66.66 41.27
CA VAL A 366 92.61 67.38 40.37
C VAL A 366 92.26 67.13 38.89
N THR A 367 91.76 65.93 38.54
CA THR A 367 91.35 65.59 37.17
C THR A 367 89.96 66.12 36.81
N GLU A 368 88.99 66.13 37.74
CA GLU A 368 87.65 66.70 37.50
C GLU A 368 87.65 68.23 37.38
N ILE A 369 88.45 68.94 38.18
CA ILE A 369 88.58 70.41 38.05
C ILE A 369 89.15 70.79 36.67
N GLN A 370 90.01 69.97 36.11
CA GLN A 370 90.52 70.14 34.73
C GLN A 370 89.46 69.87 33.67
N ALA A 371 88.53 68.95 33.94
CA ALA A 371 87.47 68.56 33.01
C ALA A 371 86.24 69.49 33.05
N ALA A 372 85.95 70.12 34.19
CA ALA A 372 84.78 70.98 34.42
C ALA A 372 85.00 72.47 34.11
N LEU A 373 86.22 72.88 33.76
CA LEU A 373 86.52 74.27 33.40
C LEU A 373 86.86 74.32 31.92
N HIS A 374 85.96 74.94 31.15
CA HIS A 374 86.11 75.19 29.73
C HIS A 374 86.23 76.69 29.47
N ILE A 375 86.92 77.05 28.37
CA ILE A 375 87.28 78.44 28.06
C ILE A 375 86.02 79.23 27.73
N GLY A 376 85.76 80.26 28.51
CA GLY A 376 84.55 81.08 28.38
C GLY A 376 83.53 80.87 29.51
N ASP A 377 83.72 79.86 30.35
CA ASP A 377 82.96 79.73 31.60
C ASP A 377 83.55 80.61 32.69
N THR A 378 82.67 81.37 33.35
CA THR A 378 83.00 82.29 34.44
C THR A 378 83.26 81.48 35.72
N CYS A 379 84.45 81.66 36.31
CA CYS A 379 84.90 80.94 37.49
C CYS A 379 83.99 81.19 38.72
N PRO A 380 83.53 80.15 39.45
CA PRO A 380 82.68 80.31 40.64
C PRO A 380 83.43 80.65 41.94
N ILE A 381 84.77 80.73 41.93
CA ILE A 381 85.54 81.21 43.10
C ILE A 381 85.90 82.72 42.94
N CYS A 382 86.07 83.25 41.71
CA CYS A 382 86.49 84.65 41.47
C CYS A 382 85.81 85.40 40.30
N GLY A 383 84.94 84.78 39.52
CA GLY A 383 84.11 85.41 38.49
C GLY A 383 84.71 85.55 37.09
N ASN A 384 86.00 85.32 36.86
CA ASN A 384 86.66 85.48 35.54
C ASN A 384 86.64 84.20 34.70
N THR A 385 86.65 84.35 33.38
CA THR A 385 86.73 83.24 32.41
C THR A 385 88.12 82.57 32.37
N ILE A 386 88.20 81.23 32.45
CA ILE A 386 89.42 80.42 32.75
C ILE A 386 90.12 79.76 31.52
N GLU A 387 91.46 79.57 31.62
CA GLU A 387 92.39 79.16 30.54
C GLU A 387 93.06 77.75 30.56
N SER A 388 93.38 77.03 31.68
CA SER A 388 93.85 75.58 31.69
C SER A 388 94.19 74.99 33.11
N LEU A 389 94.46 73.66 33.29
CA LEU A 389 95.10 73.02 34.51
C LEU A 389 95.80 71.61 34.36
N ASN A 390 96.90 71.31 35.13
CA ASN A 390 97.66 70.01 35.30
C ASN A 390 98.48 69.86 36.66
N GLU A 391 98.86 68.62 37.15
CA GLU A 391 100.14 68.12 37.88
C GLU A 391 100.25 67.22 39.21
N HIS A 392 101.33 66.35 39.24
CA HIS A 392 102.35 65.72 40.21
C HIS A 392 102.15 65.12 41.68
N ILE A 393 101.99 63.77 41.88
CA ILE A 393 102.19 62.97 43.16
C ILE A 393 102.48 61.46 42.87
N ASP A 394 103.31 60.72 43.68
CA ASP A 394 103.58 59.24 43.56
C ASP A 394 102.73 58.40 44.55
N PHE A 395 101.67 57.78 44.04
CA PHE A 395 100.57 57.21 44.82
C PHE A 395 100.71 55.72 45.19
N ASP A 396 101.59 54.96 44.54
CA ASP A 396 101.60 53.48 44.65
C ASP A 396 102.12 52.99 46.01
N LYS A 397 103.11 53.67 46.58
CA LYS A 397 103.70 53.32 47.88
C LYS A 397 102.76 53.67 49.04
N ILE A 398 102.02 54.77 48.91
CA ILE A 398 101.03 55.24 49.88
C ILE A 398 99.84 54.27 49.93
N SER A 399 99.38 53.78 48.77
CA SER A 399 98.28 52.82 48.68
C SER A 399 98.56 51.50 49.42
N LYS A 400 99.77 50.94 49.28
CA LYS A 400 100.16 49.69 49.96
C LYS A 400 100.16 49.81 51.49
N ASN A 401 100.72 50.89 52.03
CA ASN A 401 100.71 51.12 53.48
C ASN A 401 99.29 51.35 54.00
N GLN A 402 98.45 52.06 53.24
CA GLN A 402 97.06 52.29 53.62
C GLN A 402 96.22 50.99 53.64
N HIS A 403 96.48 50.07 52.71
CA HIS A 403 95.84 48.75 52.72
C HIS A 403 96.25 47.89 53.92
N ALA A 404 97.54 47.89 54.29
CA ALA A 404 98.02 47.17 55.46
C ALA A 404 97.39 47.70 56.77
N ILE A 405 97.33 49.02 56.93
CA ILE A 405 96.69 49.65 58.09
C ILE A 405 95.19 49.30 58.14
N LYS A 406 94.46 49.41 57.02
CA LYS A 406 93.02 49.08 56.98
C LYS A 406 92.72 47.63 57.34
N ARG A 407 93.55 46.69 56.89
CA ARG A 407 93.38 45.27 57.20
C ARG A 407 93.57 45.00 58.69
N LEU A 408 94.68 45.44 59.27
CA LEU A 408 94.98 45.23 60.68
C LEU A 408 93.96 45.93 61.59
N THR A 409 93.50 47.13 61.22
CA THR A 409 92.47 47.86 61.99
C THR A 409 91.12 47.13 61.97
N ASN A 410 90.74 46.51 60.85
CA ASN A 410 89.50 45.73 60.77
C ASN A 410 89.57 44.45 61.60
N GLU A 411 90.69 43.73 61.58
CA GLU A 411 90.87 42.51 62.37
C GLU A 411 90.80 42.80 63.88
N ILE A 412 91.42 43.89 64.35
CA ILE A 412 91.32 44.36 65.74
C ILE A 412 89.87 44.72 66.11
N ASN A 413 89.14 45.45 65.25
CA ASN A 413 87.75 45.82 65.52
C ASN A 413 86.78 44.62 65.55
N VAL A 414 87.04 43.58 64.75
CA VAL A 414 86.24 42.35 64.79
C VAL A 414 86.46 41.60 66.09
N ASN A 415 87.70 41.49 66.56
CA ASN A 415 88.01 40.81 67.81
C ASN A 415 87.50 41.61 69.03
N ASN A 416 87.62 42.94 69.04
CA ASN A 416 87.04 43.78 70.09
C ASN A 416 85.50 43.68 70.17
N ASN A 417 84.80 43.58 69.03
CA ASN A 417 83.35 43.34 69.03
C ASN A 417 82.98 41.96 69.59
N LYS A 418 83.81 40.93 69.39
CA LYS A 418 83.59 39.61 70.00
C LYS A 418 83.80 39.66 71.51
N ILE A 419 84.86 40.33 71.97
CA ILE A 419 85.14 40.53 73.40
C ILE A 419 83.95 41.24 74.06
N GLY A 420 83.42 42.32 73.47
CA GLY A 420 82.27 43.04 74.02
C GLY A 420 81.00 42.18 74.13
N LYS A 421 80.78 41.23 73.20
CA LYS A 421 79.65 40.28 73.27
C LYS A 421 79.85 39.23 74.36
N LEU A 422 81.08 38.75 74.55
CA LEU A 422 81.43 37.82 75.62
C LEU A 422 81.32 38.49 76.99
N GLU A 423 81.66 39.78 77.08
CA GLU A 423 81.52 40.56 78.31
C GLU A 423 80.06 40.77 78.71
N THR A 424 79.19 41.04 77.74
CA THR A 424 77.73 41.15 77.99
C THR A 424 77.12 39.81 78.42
N THR A 425 77.60 38.69 77.86
CA THR A 425 77.14 37.35 78.27
C THR A 425 77.64 36.99 79.67
N ALA A 426 78.88 37.30 80.02
CA ALA A 426 79.41 37.11 81.37
C ALA A 426 78.67 37.96 82.42
N GLN A 427 78.28 39.19 82.08
CA GLN A 427 77.47 40.05 82.96
C GLN A 427 76.03 39.52 83.13
N LEU A 428 75.42 39.02 82.05
CA LEU A 428 74.08 38.42 82.12
C LEU A 428 74.06 37.16 83.01
N LEU A 429 75.07 36.30 82.85
CA LEU A 429 75.25 35.12 83.69
C LEU A 429 75.46 35.50 85.16
N SER A 430 76.23 36.55 85.45
CA SER A 430 76.42 37.04 86.82
C SER A 430 75.12 37.54 87.44
N LYS A 431 74.29 38.26 86.68
CA LYS A 431 73.01 38.78 87.17
C LYS A 431 72.01 37.66 87.46
N GLN A 432 72.00 36.61 86.64
CA GLN A 432 71.19 35.40 86.88
C GLN A 432 71.66 34.60 88.10
N MET A 433 72.93 34.69 88.47
CA MET A 433 73.45 34.06 89.68
C MET A 433 73.08 34.84 90.95
N ASP A 434 73.04 36.17 90.90
CA ASP A 434 72.70 37.03 92.06
C ASP A 434 71.21 36.96 92.43
N GLU A 435 70.33 36.57 91.49
CA GLU A 435 68.89 36.36 91.74
C GLU A 435 68.58 35.04 92.47
N LEU A 436 69.57 34.15 92.64
CA LEU A 436 69.42 32.88 93.34
C LEU A 436 69.80 33.00 94.83
N GLU A 437 68.82 32.97 95.74
CA GLU A 437 69.06 32.92 97.19
C GLU A 437 69.68 31.58 97.60
N ILE A 438 70.95 31.61 98.03
CA ILE A 438 71.70 30.41 98.45
C ILE A 438 72.28 30.63 99.84
N ASN A 439 71.68 29.98 100.85
CA ASN A 439 72.24 29.85 102.18
C ASN A 439 73.18 28.64 102.25
N LYS A 440 74.47 28.87 102.53
CA LYS A 440 75.53 27.84 102.46
C LYS A 440 75.71 26.99 103.73
N ASP A 441 74.94 27.25 104.79
CA ASP A 441 75.11 26.58 106.11
C ASP A 441 73.86 25.80 106.57
N GLU A 442 73.15 25.12 105.66
CA GLU A 442 72.14 24.11 106.02
C GLU A 442 72.54 22.71 105.54
N ASP A 443 72.60 21.76 106.48
CA ASP A 443 73.00 20.36 106.26
C ASP A 443 71.92 19.60 105.44
N LEU A 444 72.24 19.29 104.17
CA LEU A 444 71.32 18.80 103.13
C LEU A 444 71.39 17.27 102.97
N ASN A 445 71.12 16.52 104.04
CA ASN A 445 71.04 15.05 103.98
C ASN A 445 69.62 14.56 103.62
N ILE A 446 69.27 14.67 102.33
CA ILE A 446 67.92 14.41 101.78
C ILE A 446 67.55 12.91 101.78
N GLU A 447 68.52 12.00 101.78
CA GLU A 447 68.26 10.54 101.72
C GLU A 447 67.80 9.95 103.06
N ALA A 448 68.18 10.55 104.19
CA ALA A 448 67.72 10.10 105.52
C ALA A 448 66.24 10.42 105.74
N LEU A 449 65.78 11.62 105.33
CA LEU A 449 64.38 12.06 105.44
C LEU A 449 63.44 11.29 104.50
N LYS A 450 63.89 10.95 103.29
CA LYS A 450 63.10 10.07 102.39
C LYS A 450 62.88 8.68 102.97
N LYS A 451 63.89 8.10 103.63
CA LYS A 451 63.75 6.80 104.30
C LYS A 451 62.83 6.84 105.51
N GLU A 452 62.79 7.94 106.28
CA GLU A 452 61.84 8.10 107.38
C GLU A 452 60.40 8.32 106.90
N LEU A 453 60.21 8.96 105.74
CA LEU A 453 58.88 9.12 105.12
C LEU A 453 58.36 7.80 104.53
N ASP A 454 59.22 6.97 103.94
CA ASP A 454 58.84 5.65 103.41
C ASP A 454 58.64 4.59 104.51
N MET A 455 59.11 4.82 105.74
CA MET A 455 58.97 3.91 106.89
C MET A 455 57.75 4.21 107.79
N LYS A 456 57.11 5.37 107.65
CA LYS A 456 55.88 5.76 108.38
C LYS A 456 54.67 5.69 107.47
#